data_AF-A0A3B9X627-F1
#
_entry.id   AF-A0A3B9X627-F1
#
_cell.length_a   1.000
_cell.length_b   1.000
_cell.length_c   1.000
_cell.angle_alpha   90.00
_cell.angle_beta   90.00
_cell.angle_gamma   90.00
#
_symmetry.space_group_name_H-M   'P 1'
#
loop_
_entity.id
_entity.type
_entity.pdbx_description
1 polymer ?
#
loop_
_entity_poly.entity_id
_entity_poly.type
_entity_poly.pdbx_seq_one_letter_code
_entity_poly.pdbx_strand_id
1 'polypeptide(L)'
;MGTKRIRDGDVENELFWARVVTVLLAAVAASFALYSYYLDATLVALLGAFGWATFAASIFPVVAIGLNWKGATVPGAITAIISALVINFSVQLAGISIPYGISGGLVAFITSLILFIGVSAVTKKPNIGADIEQVLDI
;
A
#
# COMPACT_ATOMS: atom_id res chain seq x y z
N MET A 1 -1.35 -8.24 40.49
CA MET A 1 -1.93 -7.32 39.50
C MET A 1 -2.04 -8.10 38.19
N GLY A 2 -3.23 -8.62 37.90
CA GLY A 2 -3.44 -9.69 36.93
C GLY A 2 -3.40 -9.21 35.49
N THR A 3 -2.57 -9.83 34.68
CA THR A 3 -2.59 -9.74 33.22
C THR A 3 -3.88 -10.38 32.72
N LYS A 4 -4.81 -9.55 32.25
CA LYS A 4 -6.09 -9.96 31.68
C LYS A 4 -5.79 -10.72 30.38
N ARG A 5 -5.82 -12.06 30.45
CA ARG A 5 -5.70 -12.96 29.28
C ARG A 5 -6.76 -12.59 28.26
N ILE A 6 -6.29 -12.32 27.05
CA ILE A 6 -7.06 -12.03 25.85
C ILE A 6 -7.64 -13.37 25.36
N ARG A 7 -8.97 -13.48 25.45
CA ARG A 7 -9.90 -14.49 24.91
C ARG A 7 -9.26 -15.67 24.16
N ASP A 8 -9.22 -16.84 24.81
CA ASP A 8 -8.71 -18.11 24.26
C ASP A 8 -9.63 -18.75 23.18
N GLY A 9 -10.75 -18.11 22.77
CA GLY A 9 -11.77 -18.70 21.87
C GLY A 9 -11.80 -18.18 20.42
N ASP A 10 -11.23 -17.00 20.14
CA ASP A 10 -11.19 -16.42 18.78
C ASP A 10 -9.86 -16.71 18.05
N VAL A 11 -8.78 -16.94 18.81
CA VAL A 11 -7.42 -17.07 18.26
C VAL A 11 -7.24 -18.34 17.43
N GLU A 12 -7.90 -19.45 17.79
CA GLU A 12 -7.79 -20.70 17.01
C GLU A 12 -8.36 -20.54 15.60
N ASN A 13 -9.45 -19.79 15.45
CA ASN A 13 -10.08 -19.56 14.15
C ASN A 13 -9.22 -18.60 13.31
N GLU A 14 -8.75 -17.49 13.88
CA GLU A 14 -7.84 -16.56 13.18
C GLU A 14 -6.53 -17.23 12.77
N LEU A 15 -5.96 -18.08 13.63
CA LEU A 15 -4.72 -18.81 13.34
C LEU A 15 -4.94 -19.88 12.26
N PHE A 16 -6.07 -20.58 12.30
CA PHE A 16 -6.45 -21.52 11.24
C PHE A 16 -6.62 -20.80 9.90
N TRP A 17 -7.36 -19.69 9.86
CA TRP A 17 -7.53 -18.88 8.65
C TRP A 17 -6.22 -18.31 8.14
N ALA A 18 -5.34 -17.81 9.02
CA ALA A 18 -4.02 -17.35 8.64
C ALA A 18 -3.19 -18.46 7.98
N ARG A 19 -3.24 -19.70 8.50
CA ARG A 19 -2.58 -20.86 7.88
C ARG A 19 -3.18 -21.20 6.52
N VAL A 20 -4.51 -21.26 6.41
CA VAL A 20 -5.21 -21.54 5.15
C VAL A 20 -4.82 -20.51 4.08
N VAL A 21 -4.88 -19.22 4.41
CA VAL A 21 -4.47 -18.14 3.49
C VAL A 21 -3.00 -18.27 3.11
N THR A 22 -2.12 -18.58 4.07
CA THR A 22 -0.68 -18.76 3.79
C THR A 22 -0.44 -19.91 2.81
N VAL A 23 -1.09 -21.06 3.01
CA VAL A 23 -0.99 -22.22 2.12
C VAL A 23 -1.55 -21.90 0.73
N LEU A 24 -2.67 -21.18 0.65
CA LEU A 24 -3.24 -20.74 -0.63
C LEU A 24 -2.29 -19.79 -1.37
N LEU A 25 -1.75 -18.78 -0.69
CA LEU A 25 -0.77 -17.85 -1.27
C LEU A 25 0.49 -18.58 -1.75
N ALA A 26 0.98 -19.55 -0.98
CA ALA A 26 2.12 -20.38 -1.36
C ALA A 26 1.82 -21.24 -2.59
N ALA A 27 0.63 -21.85 -2.67
CA ALA A 27 0.22 -22.64 -3.82
C ALA A 27 0.10 -21.77 -5.09
N VAL A 28 -0.46 -20.57 -4.98
CA VAL A 28 -0.53 -19.59 -6.07
C VAL A 28 0.88 -19.18 -6.51
N ALA A 29 1.75 -18.78 -5.57
CA ALA A 29 3.12 -18.40 -5.87
C ALA A 29 3.92 -19.53 -6.54
N ALA A 30 3.79 -20.77 -6.05
CA ALA A 30 4.42 -21.95 -6.63
C ALA A 30 3.89 -22.22 -8.05
N SER A 31 2.59 -22.02 -8.29
CA SER A 31 1.98 -22.15 -9.62
C SER A 31 2.54 -21.12 -10.60
N PHE A 32 2.67 -19.86 -10.18
CA PHE A 32 3.30 -18.79 -10.97
C PHE A 32 4.78 -19.07 -11.26
N ALA A 33 5.52 -19.57 -10.26
CA ALA A 33 6.93 -19.94 -10.43
C ALA A 33 7.10 -21.09 -11.42
N LEU A 34 6.26 -22.13 -11.32
CA LEU A 34 6.28 -23.25 -12.25
C LEU A 34 5.90 -22.83 -13.67
N TYR A 35 4.90 -21.95 -13.83
CA TYR A 35 4.52 -21.40 -15.14
C TYR A 35 5.62 -20.54 -15.76
N SER A 36 6.30 -19.71 -14.95
CA SER A 36 7.43 -18.87 -15.37
C SER A 36 8.62 -19.70 -15.88
N TYR A 37 8.86 -20.90 -15.33
CA TYR A 37 9.93 -21.80 -15.77
C TYR A 37 9.79 -22.21 -17.26
N TYR A 38 8.57 -22.32 -17.78
CA TYR A 38 8.33 -22.77 -19.16
C TYR A 38 8.24 -21.65 -20.19
N LEU A 39 8.02 -20.39 -19.78
CA LEU A 39 7.75 -19.26 -20.68
C LEU A 39 8.83 -18.17 -20.64
N ASP A 40 9.33 -17.80 -19.47
CA ASP A 40 10.43 -16.84 -19.28
C ASP A 40 10.76 -16.74 -17.78
N ALA A 41 12.00 -17.02 -17.39
CA ALA A 41 12.44 -17.07 -15.98
C ALA A 41 12.35 -15.71 -15.25
N THR A 42 12.17 -14.62 -15.99
CA THR A 42 12.19 -13.24 -15.47
C THR A 42 10.82 -12.76 -14.99
N LEU A 43 9.73 -13.46 -15.33
CA LEU A 43 8.36 -13.02 -15.02
C LEU A 43 8.11 -12.84 -13.52
N VAL A 44 8.54 -13.79 -12.69
CA VAL A 44 8.40 -13.69 -11.23
C VAL A 44 9.20 -12.52 -10.67
N ALA A 45 10.43 -12.33 -11.16
CA ALA A 45 11.30 -11.23 -10.72
C ALA A 45 10.70 -9.86 -11.11
N LEU A 46 10.19 -9.73 -12.34
CA LEU A 46 9.54 -8.51 -12.81
C LEU A 46 8.23 -8.23 -12.06
N LEU A 47 7.41 -9.25 -11.80
CA LEU A 47 6.17 -9.11 -11.05
C LEU A 47 6.42 -8.67 -9.59
N GLY A 48 7.46 -9.24 -8.96
CA GLY A 48 7.89 -8.84 -7.61
C GLY A 48 8.40 -7.40 -7.57
N ALA A 49 9.30 -7.03 -8.48
CA ALA A 49 9.83 -5.67 -8.57
C ALA A 49 8.73 -4.64 -8.86
N PHE A 50 7.79 -4.97 -9.76
CA PHE A 50 6.64 -4.14 -10.08
C PHE A 50 5.69 -3.95 -8.88
N GLY A 51 5.36 -5.05 -8.20
CA GLY A 51 4.50 -5.02 -7.02
C GLY A 51 5.08 -4.12 -5.94
N TRP A 52 6.36 -4.30 -5.62
CA TRP A 52 7.06 -3.47 -4.63
C TRP A 52 7.04 -1.98 -5.00
N ALA A 53 7.39 -1.64 -6.25
CA ALA A 53 7.41 -0.24 -6.70
C ALA A 53 6.02 0.41 -6.68
N THR A 54 4.98 -0.33 -7.10
CA THR A 54 3.59 0.17 -7.16
C THR A 54 3.03 0.47 -5.76
N PHE A 55 3.25 -0.44 -4.81
CA PHE A 55 2.80 -0.23 -3.44
C PHE A 55 3.62 0.83 -2.72
N ALA A 56 4.95 0.88 -2.92
CA ALA A 56 5.79 1.94 -2.38
C ALA A 56 5.33 3.32 -2.87
N ALA A 57 5.03 3.46 -4.17
CA ALA A 57 4.58 4.72 -4.76
C ALA A 57 3.23 5.21 -4.20
N SER A 58 2.33 4.29 -3.82
CA SER A 58 0.98 4.62 -3.36
C SER A 58 0.86 4.80 -1.84
N ILE A 59 1.54 3.97 -1.05
CA ILE A 59 1.41 3.95 0.41
C ILE A 59 2.37 4.94 1.07
N PHE A 60 3.59 5.07 0.54
CA PHE A 60 4.64 5.85 1.21
C PHE A 60 4.25 7.30 1.47
N PRO A 61 3.70 8.08 0.52
CA PRO A 61 3.34 9.48 0.77
C PRO A 61 2.28 9.62 1.88
N VAL A 62 1.30 8.71 1.90
CA VAL A 62 0.21 8.72 2.87
C VAL A 62 0.72 8.40 4.27
N VAL A 63 1.60 7.39 4.42
CA VAL A 63 2.15 7.01 5.72
C VAL A 63 3.18 8.04 6.19
N ALA A 64 4.14 8.41 5.33
CA ALA A 64 5.22 9.33 5.68
C ALA A 64 4.68 10.69 6.13
N ILE A 65 3.69 11.24 5.41
CA ILE A 65 3.09 12.52 5.77
C ILE A 65 2.00 12.33 6.83
N GLY A 66 1.19 11.28 6.74
CA GLY A 66 0.07 11.03 7.66
C GLY A 66 0.50 10.83 9.11
N LEU A 67 1.67 10.21 9.33
CA LEU A 67 2.23 10.05 10.68
C LEU A 67 2.86 11.32 11.26
N ASN A 68 3.04 12.38 10.45
CA ASN A 68 3.69 13.62 10.87
C ASN A 68 2.79 14.86 10.73
N TRP A 69 1.57 14.71 10.21
CA TRP A 69 0.69 15.83 9.89
C TRP A 69 -0.73 15.63 10.42
N LYS A 70 -1.12 16.48 11.37
CA LYS A 70 -2.48 16.53 11.95
C LYS A 70 -3.59 16.78 10.92
N GLY A 71 -3.25 17.35 9.76
CA GLY A 71 -4.19 17.61 8.67
C GLY A 71 -4.50 16.40 7.80
N ALA A 72 -3.84 15.26 8.00
CA ALA A 72 -4.00 14.07 7.19
C ALA A 72 -5.42 13.47 7.26
N THR A 73 -6.14 13.49 6.14
CA THR A 73 -7.54 13.02 6.11
C THR A 73 -7.69 11.66 5.42
N VAL A 74 -8.70 10.90 5.83
CA VAL A 74 -9.05 9.62 5.18
C VAL A 74 -9.41 9.81 3.69
N PRO A 75 -10.23 10.80 3.29
CA PRO A 75 -10.49 11.04 1.86
C PRO A 75 -9.25 11.40 1.07
N GLY A 76 -8.31 12.16 1.65
CA GLY A 76 -7.02 12.44 1.02
C GLY A 76 -6.17 11.20 0.82
N ALA A 77 -6.08 10.34 1.84
CA ALA A 77 -5.37 9.06 1.77
C ALA A 77 -5.92 8.15 0.66
N ILE A 78 -7.25 7.98 0.62
CA ILE A 78 -7.92 7.13 -0.38
C ILE A 78 -7.69 7.68 -1.79
N THR A 79 -7.86 8.98 -2.00
CA THR A 79 -7.68 9.61 -3.31
C THR A 79 -6.24 9.45 -3.80
N ALA A 80 -5.27 9.66 -2.92
CA ALA A 80 -3.85 9.48 -3.21
C ALA A 80 -3.52 8.03 -3.61
N ILE A 81 -3.93 7.04 -2.80
CA ILE A 81 -3.66 5.63 -3.09
C ILE A 81 -4.31 5.19 -4.39
N ILE A 82 -5.60 5.48 -4.59
CA ILE A 82 -6.32 5.09 -5.80
C ILE A 82 -5.67 5.72 -7.04
N SER A 83 -5.35 7.02 -6.99
CA SER A 83 -4.70 7.68 -8.13
C SER A 83 -3.34 7.08 -8.48
N ALA A 84 -2.49 6.77 -7.48
CA ALA A 84 -1.20 6.15 -7.72
C ALA A 84 -1.33 4.73 -8.28
N LEU A 85 -2.30 3.94 -7.80
CA LEU A 85 -2.57 2.61 -8.34
C LEU A 85 -3.04 2.72 -9.79
N VAL A 86 -4.01 3.60 -10.07
CA VAL A 86 -4.52 3.81 -11.44
C VAL A 86 -3.39 4.23 -12.38
N ILE A 87 -2.50 5.14 -11.98
CA ILE A 87 -1.37 5.56 -12.81
C ILE A 87 -0.40 4.41 -13.04
N ASN A 88 0.04 3.71 -11.98
CA ASN A 88 0.97 2.60 -12.10
C ASN A 88 0.43 1.49 -13.02
N PHE A 89 -0.82 1.07 -12.80
CA PHE A 89 -1.44 0.04 -13.63
C PHE A 89 -1.65 0.53 -15.06
N SER A 90 -2.14 1.76 -15.27
CA SER A 90 -2.37 2.28 -16.63
C SER A 90 -1.08 2.39 -17.44
N VAL A 91 -0.02 2.93 -16.85
CA VAL A 91 1.29 3.06 -17.51
C VAL A 91 1.88 1.68 -17.82
N GLN A 92 1.79 0.74 -16.89
CA GLN A 92 2.34 -0.59 -17.05
C GLN A 92 1.55 -1.46 -18.05
N LEU A 93 0.22 -1.48 -17.96
CA LEU A 93 -0.66 -2.27 -18.83
C LEU A 93 -0.67 -1.74 -20.26
N ALA A 94 -0.62 -0.42 -20.44
CA ALA A 94 -0.59 0.19 -21.77
C ALA A 94 0.82 0.25 -22.37
N GLY A 95 1.86 -0.20 -21.65
CA GLY A 95 3.25 -0.17 -22.12
C GLY A 95 3.74 1.24 -22.43
N ILE A 96 3.23 2.25 -21.70
CA ILE A 96 3.52 3.66 -22.01
C ILE A 96 4.89 4.02 -21.48
N SER A 97 5.81 4.29 -22.39
CA SER A 97 7.09 4.91 -22.08
C SER A 97 6.89 6.41 -21.90
N ILE A 98 6.98 6.91 -20.67
CA ILE A 98 6.88 8.35 -20.40
C ILE A 98 8.10 9.05 -21.04
N PRO A 99 7.91 10.18 -21.75
CA PRO A 99 9.01 10.94 -22.33
C PRO A 99 10.08 11.27 -21.28
N TYR A 100 11.34 11.41 -21.73
CA TYR A 100 12.51 11.69 -20.87
C TYR A 100 12.97 10.54 -19.95
N GLY A 101 12.45 9.31 -20.13
CA GLY A 101 12.89 8.15 -19.35
C GLY A 101 12.40 8.16 -17.90
N ILE A 102 11.36 8.94 -17.62
CA ILE A 102 10.72 9.01 -16.31
C ILE A 102 9.98 7.70 -16.05
N SER A 103 10.13 7.12 -14.86
CA SER A 103 9.40 5.91 -14.48
C SER A 103 7.94 6.23 -14.15
N GLY A 104 7.02 5.34 -14.55
CA GLY A 104 5.60 5.44 -14.18
C GLY A 104 5.39 5.51 -12.66
N GLY A 105 6.23 4.78 -11.91
CA GLY A 105 6.23 4.81 -10.45
C GLY A 105 6.54 6.19 -9.85
N LEU A 106 7.48 6.94 -10.44
CA LEU A 106 7.78 8.30 -10.00
C LEU A 106 6.59 9.25 -10.22
N VAL A 107 5.93 9.14 -11.38
CA VAL A 107 4.74 9.95 -11.68
C VAL A 107 3.60 9.62 -10.71
N ALA A 108 3.37 8.34 -10.45
CA ALA A 108 2.37 7.90 -9.47
C ALA A 108 2.69 8.39 -8.05
N PHE A 109 3.96 8.35 -7.65
CA PHE A 109 4.40 8.85 -6.35
C PHE A 109 4.18 10.36 -6.19
N ILE A 110 4.61 11.16 -7.17
CA ILE A 110 4.42 12.62 -7.13
C ILE A 110 2.94 12.97 -7.14
N THR A 111 2.14 12.28 -7.97
CA THR A 111 0.71 12.54 -8.09
C THR A 111 -0.02 12.22 -6.78
N SER A 112 0.27 11.07 -6.15
CA SER A 112 -0.33 10.72 -4.87
C SER A 112 0.10 11.66 -3.75
N LEU A 113 1.35 12.13 -3.74
CA LEU A 113 1.81 13.12 -2.77
C LEU A 113 1.04 14.45 -2.90
N ILE A 114 0.90 14.96 -4.13
CA ILE A 114 0.13 16.18 -4.40
C ILE A 114 -1.33 16.02 -4.02
N LEU A 115 -1.96 14.90 -4.42
CA LEU A 115 -3.37 14.64 -4.12
C LEU A 115 -3.60 14.42 -2.62
N PHE A 116 -2.68 13.76 -1.92
CA PHE A 116 -2.79 13.56 -0.48
C PHE A 116 -2.82 14.91 0.26
N ILE A 117 -1.87 15.79 -0.06
CA ILE A 117 -1.77 17.11 0.56
C ILE A 117 -2.95 17.98 0.14
N GLY A 118 -3.23 18.06 -1.16
CA GLY A 118 -4.28 18.91 -1.72
C GLY A 118 -5.66 18.54 -1.22
N VAL A 119 -6.04 17.26 -1.26
CA VAL A 119 -7.35 16.81 -0.78
C VAL A 119 -7.45 16.93 0.73
N SER A 120 -6.37 16.60 1.47
CA SER A 120 -6.38 16.74 2.93
C SER A 120 -6.46 18.20 3.41
N ALA A 121 -5.89 19.15 2.65
CA ALA A 121 -5.98 20.57 2.98
C ALA A 121 -7.40 21.14 2.77
N VAL A 122 -8.16 20.61 1.81
CA VAL A 122 -9.50 21.09 1.45
C VAL A 122 -10.61 20.32 2.20
N THR A 123 -10.31 19.12 2.70
CA THR A 123 -11.25 18.28 3.43
C THR A 123 -11.34 18.70 4.91
N LYS A 124 -12.46 18.35 5.58
CA LYS A 124 -12.62 18.59 7.02
C LYS A 124 -11.46 17.97 7.80
N LYS A 125 -10.92 18.75 8.74
CA LYS A 125 -9.87 18.28 9.66
C LYS A 125 -10.35 17.04 10.41
N PRO A 126 -9.51 16.00 10.56
CA PRO A 126 -9.86 14.82 11.33
C PRO A 126 -10.04 15.18 12.81
N ASN A 127 -10.96 14.50 13.49
CA ASN A 127 -11.00 14.52 14.95
C ASN A 127 -9.98 13.49 15.44
N ILE A 128 -8.85 13.96 15.95
CA ILE A 128 -7.73 13.15 16.43
C ILE A 128 -7.82 13.07 17.95
N GLY A 129 -7.55 11.90 18.53
CA GLY A 129 -7.49 11.73 19.99
C GLY A 129 -6.40 12.62 20.60
N ALA A 130 -6.65 13.14 21.82
CA ALA A 130 -5.72 14.04 22.50
C ALA A 130 -4.32 13.41 22.72
N ASP A 131 -4.27 12.09 22.86
CA ASP A 131 -3.05 11.28 22.95
C ASP A 131 -2.22 11.31 21.65
N ILE A 132 -2.86 11.12 20.49
CA ILE A 132 -2.19 11.21 19.18
C ILE A 132 -1.78 12.65 18.89
N GLU A 133 -2.61 13.63 19.27
CA GLU A 133 -2.30 15.04 19.09
C GLU A 133 -1.04 15.44 19.85
N GLN A 134 -0.89 14.97 21.10
CA GLN A 134 0.29 15.22 21.92
C GLN A 134 1.57 14.60 21.32
N VAL A 135 1.47 13.43 20.67
CA VAL A 135 2.62 12.77 20.01
C VAL A 135 3.05 13.48 18.72
N LEU A 136 2.13 14.19 18.06
CA LEU A 136 2.42 14.95 16.85
C LEU A 136 2.96 16.37 17.14
N ASP A 137 2.89 16.85 18.38
CA ASP A 137 3.38 18.17 18.81
C ASP A 137 4.81 18.17 19.39
N ILE A 138 5.46 17.00 19.46
CA ILE A 138 6.83 16.84 19.98
C ILE A 138 7.86 17.20 18.90
#